data_AF-A0A933LDS4-F1
#
_entry.id   AF-A0A933LDS4-F1
#
_cell.length_a   1.000
_cell.length_b   1.000
_cell.length_c   1.000
_cell.angle_alpha   90.00
_cell.angle_beta   90.00
_cell.angle_gamma   90.00
#
_symmetry.space_group_name_H-M   'P 1'
#
loop_
_entity.id
_entity.type
_entity.pdbx_description
1 polymer ?
#
loop_
_entity_poly.entity_id
_entity_poly.type
_entity_poly.pdbx_seq_one_letter_code
_entity_poly.pdbx_strand_id
1 'polypeptide(L)'
;MFVCFSARTLSQQTPDKSDTLLPYFQFDNPLPLACLFVYFPPFFIQYGMELKSFIRSDAYRRIRQRFGDGRAVDALYIRAMQMTNNNTAISLLLSTVASLDHRIVGIKIPMFQLFFPLSNESSEDFNKRVQNLPSRLYSDSPSDSRGDRDKLQHFFGSALLTYVFESRGSALRVGEFIERGEDAFIIDGILDDRDRRANFQGQEFGLALLENNRRLPSEFLISQIASKKLSVVSESACSGVW
;
A
#
# COMPACT_ATOMS: atom_id res chain seq x y z
N MET A 1 -2.57 23.15 84.44
CA MET A 1 -1.41 22.51 83.79
C MET A 1 -1.96 21.62 82.68
N PHE A 2 -1.86 22.04 81.42
CA PHE A 2 -1.56 21.19 80.26
C PHE A 2 -1.51 22.08 79.00
N VAL A 3 -0.25 22.28 78.61
CA VAL A 3 0.39 22.71 77.37
C VAL A 3 -0.47 22.77 76.10
N CYS A 4 -0.40 23.93 75.44
CA CYS A 4 -0.77 24.17 74.06
C CYS A 4 0.40 23.76 73.15
N PHE A 5 0.17 22.88 72.15
CA PHE A 5 1.08 22.70 71.02
C PHE A 5 0.27 22.67 69.73
N SER A 6 0.51 23.69 68.90
CA SER A 6 0.02 23.80 67.54
C SER A 6 0.78 22.82 66.65
N ALA A 7 0.09 21.81 66.12
CA ALA A 7 0.62 20.94 65.09
C ALA A 7 0.34 21.57 63.72
N ARG A 8 1.38 22.10 63.08
CA ARG A 8 1.38 22.41 61.64
C ARG A 8 1.14 21.12 60.88
N THR A 9 0.03 21.04 60.16
CA THR A 9 -0.24 20.00 59.17
C THR A 9 0.71 20.20 58.00
N LEU A 10 1.70 19.31 57.87
CA LEU A 10 2.47 19.16 56.64
C LEU A 10 1.50 18.66 55.56
N SER A 11 1.27 19.51 54.56
CA SER A 11 0.57 19.17 53.33
C SER A 11 1.25 17.94 52.70
N GLN A 12 0.58 16.79 52.72
CA GLN A 12 0.93 15.67 51.86
C GLN A 12 0.73 16.13 50.41
N GLN A 13 1.83 16.35 49.70
CA GLN A 13 1.81 16.42 48.25
C GLN A 13 1.30 15.06 47.74
N THR A 14 0.09 15.05 47.17
CA THR A 14 -0.40 13.92 46.41
C THR A 14 0.49 13.71 45.19
N PRO A 15 0.87 12.45 44.86
CA PRO A 15 1.68 12.18 43.69
C PRO A 15 0.93 12.62 42.43
N ASP A 16 1.74 13.15 41.52
CA ASP A 16 1.43 13.65 40.20
C ASP A 16 0.41 12.78 39.46
N LYS A 17 -0.59 13.43 38.84
CA LYS A 17 -1.57 12.77 37.97
C LYS A 17 -0.83 12.32 36.72
N SER A 18 -0.23 11.15 36.82
CA SER A 18 0.44 10.46 35.74
C SER A 18 -0.39 10.53 34.46
N ASP A 19 0.23 11.10 33.43
CA ASP A 19 -0.11 11.05 32.00
C ASP A 19 -0.33 9.60 31.55
N THR A 20 -1.43 9.01 31.98
CA THR A 20 -1.86 7.70 31.55
C THR A 20 -2.93 7.96 30.51
N LEU A 21 -2.60 7.68 29.25
CA LEU A 21 -3.53 7.71 28.13
C LEU A 21 -4.69 6.69 28.28
N LEU A 22 -4.71 5.91 29.38
CA LEU A 22 -5.71 4.90 29.69
C LEU A 22 -7.17 5.35 29.53
N PRO A 23 -7.59 6.56 29.98
CA PRO A 23 -8.97 7.01 29.81
C PRO A 23 -9.38 7.17 28.34
N TYR A 24 -8.42 7.40 27.44
CA TYR A 24 -8.65 7.55 26.00
C TYR A 24 -8.72 6.20 25.27
N PHE A 25 -8.35 5.10 25.92
CA PHE A 25 -8.44 3.73 25.38
C PHE A 25 -9.58 2.91 26.02
N GLN A 26 -10.44 3.54 26.82
CA GLN A 26 -11.66 2.91 27.31
C GLN A 26 -12.77 3.09 26.28
N PHE A 27 -13.08 2.02 25.55
CA PHE A 27 -14.21 1.99 24.63
C PHE A 27 -15.44 1.47 25.39
N ASP A 28 -16.46 2.31 25.55
CA ASP A 28 -17.70 2.01 26.28
C ASP A 28 -18.50 0.83 25.69
N ASN A 29 -18.13 0.38 24.48
CA ASN A 29 -18.67 -0.81 23.87
C ASN A 29 -17.58 -1.50 23.01
N PRO A 30 -16.93 -2.57 23.49
CA PRO A 30 -15.84 -3.23 22.75
C PRO A 30 -16.34 -4.10 21.59
N LEU A 31 -17.65 -4.36 21.44
CA LEU A 31 -18.18 -5.25 20.40
C LEU A 31 -17.85 -4.82 18.96
N PRO A 32 -17.94 -3.53 18.56
CA PRO A 32 -17.57 -3.09 17.22
C PRO A 32 -16.08 -3.18 16.91
N LEU A 33 -15.22 -3.14 17.95
CA LEU A 33 -13.77 -3.30 17.79
C LEU A 33 -13.34 -4.77 17.90
N ALA A 34 -14.07 -5.58 18.67
CA ALA A 34 -13.82 -7.01 18.77
C ALA A 34 -13.93 -7.68 17.39
N CYS A 35 -14.84 -7.27 16.52
CA CYS A 35 -14.90 -7.83 15.18
C CYS A 35 -13.68 -7.45 14.31
N LEU A 36 -13.10 -6.27 14.50
CA LEU A 36 -11.87 -5.80 13.84
C LEU A 36 -10.62 -6.54 14.33
N PHE A 37 -10.64 -7.13 15.51
CA PHE A 37 -9.50 -7.92 16.01
C PHE A 37 -9.73 -9.44 15.94
N VAL A 38 -10.98 -9.89 15.87
CA VAL A 38 -11.34 -11.32 15.87
C VAL A 38 -11.63 -11.84 14.46
N TYR A 39 -12.33 -11.09 13.62
CA TYR A 39 -12.75 -11.55 12.29
C TYR A 39 -11.91 -10.96 11.16
N PHE A 40 -11.51 -9.69 11.28
CA PHE A 40 -10.69 -9.04 10.27
C PHE A 40 -9.34 -9.74 10.04
N PRO A 41 -8.57 -10.16 11.09
CA PRO A 41 -7.28 -10.81 10.84
C PRO A 41 -7.42 -12.18 10.15
N PRO A 42 -8.35 -13.09 10.55
CA PRO A 42 -8.55 -14.34 9.82
C PRO A 42 -8.96 -14.16 8.35
N PHE A 43 -9.92 -13.27 8.05
CA PHE A 43 -10.35 -13.04 6.66
C PHE A 43 -9.27 -12.39 5.82
N PHE A 44 -8.55 -11.41 6.36
CA PHE A 44 -7.44 -10.77 5.67
C PHE A 44 -6.31 -11.77 5.36
N ILE A 45 -5.94 -12.61 6.32
CA ILE A 45 -4.92 -13.66 6.11
C ILE A 45 -5.39 -14.66 5.07
N GLN A 46 -6.64 -15.14 5.18
CA GLN A 46 -7.20 -16.11 4.24
C GLN A 46 -7.24 -15.55 2.81
N TYR A 47 -7.79 -14.35 2.62
CA TYR A 47 -7.84 -13.70 1.31
C TYR A 47 -6.45 -13.34 0.79
N GLY A 48 -5.52 -12.95 1.66
CA GLY A 48 -4.13 -12.74 1.29
C GLY A 48 -3.48 -14.03 0.76
N MET A 49 -3.68 -15.16 1.44
CA MET A 49 -3.18 -16.46 1.01
C MET A 49 -3.81 -16.92 -0.30
N GLU A 50 -5.12 -16.74 -0.47
CA GLU A 50 -5.84 -17.13 -1.68
C GLU A 50 -5.44 -16.26 -2.88
N LEU A 51 -5.31 -14.94 -2.71
CA LEU A 51 -4.86 -14.05 -3.78
C LEU A 51 -3.42 -14.34 -4.20
N LYS A 52 -2.52 -14.58 -3.23
CA LYS A 52 -1.16 -15.05 -3.51
C LYS A 52 -1.16 -16.39 -4.25
N SER A 53 -2.05 -17.32 -3.88
CA SER A 53 -2.24 -18.60 -4.57
C SER A 53 -2.72 -18.40 -6.01
N PHE A 54 -3.65 -17.48 -6.24
CA PHE A 54 -4.09 -17.11 -7.59
C PHE A 54 -2.93 -16.59 -8.44
N ILE A 55 -2.09 -15.69 -7.93
CA ILE A 55 -0.92 -15.17 -8.66
C ILE A 55 0.07 -16.31 -9.02
N ARG A 56 0.27 -17.28 -8.11
CA ARG A 56 1.11 -18.47 -8.37
C ARG A 56 0.52 -19.40 -9.44
N SER A 57 -0.79 -19.36 -9.64
CA SER A 57 -1.48 -20.33 -10.50
C SER A 57 -1.11 -20.22 -11.97
N ASP A 58 -1.24 -21.35 -12.68
CA ASP A 58 -1.11 -21.39 -14.13
C ASP A 58 -2.18 -20.53 -14.84
N ALA A 59 -3.35 -20.35 -14.22
CA ALA A 59 -4.41 -19.51 -14.75
C ALA A 59 -3.96 -18.05 -14.85
N TYR A 60 -3.36 -17.52 -13.79
CA TYR A 60 -2.81 -16.17 -13.79
C TYR A 60 -1.63 -16.03 -14.75
N ARG A 61 -0.72 -17.01 -14.77
CA ARG A 61 0.39 -17.05 -15.75
C ARG A 61 -0.12 -16.98 -17.19
N ARG A 62 -1.17 -17.73 -17.53
CA ARG A 62 -1.80 -17.69 -18.86
C ARG A 62 -2.42 -16.33 -19.19
N ILE A 63 -3.06 -15.67 -18.22
CA ILE A 63 -3.59 -14.31 -18.42
C ILE A 63 -2.44 -13.37 -18.79
N ARG A 64 -1.35 -13.37 -18.01
CA ARG A 64 -0.18 -12.53 -18.25
C ARG A 64 0.46 -12.81 -19.61
N GLN A 65 0.69 -14.07 -19.95
CA GLN A 65 1.32 -14.45 -21.23
C GLN A 65 0.45 -14.09 -22.45
N ARG A 66 -0.87 -14.22 -22.33
CA ARG A 66 -1.80 -14.01 -23.46
C ARG A 66 -2.19 -12.56 -23.66
N PHE A 67 -2.37 -11.81 -22.57
CA PHE A 67 -2.95 -10.47 -22.60
C PHE A 67 -1.99 -9.37 -22.13
N GLY A 68 -0.79 -9.74 -21.69
CA GLY A 68 0.24 -8.84 -21.21
C GLY A 68 0.08 -8.43 -19.75
N ASP A 69 1.08 -7.70 -19.27
CA ASP A 69 1.24 -7.36 -17.86
C ASP A 69 0.15 -6.42 -17.35
N GLY A 70 -0.28 -5.42 -18.13
CA GLY A 70 -1.39 -4.55 -17.74
C GLY A 70 -2.69 -5.31 -17.43
N ARG A 71 -3.05 -6.27 -18.29
CA ARG A 71 -4.24 -7.11 -18.07
C ARG A 71 -4.06 -8.09 -16.92
N ALA A 72 -2.83 -8.50 -16.61
CA ALA A 72 -2.55 -9.27 -15.42
C ALA A 72 -2.67 -8.41 -14.14
N VAL A 73 -2.31 -7.13 -14.16
CA VAL A 73 -2.59 -6.21 -13.04
C VAL A 73 -4.10 -6.04 -12.84
N ASP A 74 -4.87 -5.85 -13.92
CA ASP A 74 -6.34 -5.81 -13.85
C ASP A 74 -6.90 -7.09 -13.23
N ALA A 75 -6.45 -8.26 -13.68
CA ALA A 75 -6.92 -9.55 -13.18
C ALA A 75 -6.61 -9.77 -11.69
N LEU A 76 -5.46 -9.31 -11.21
CA LEU A 76 -5.10 -9.33 -9.80
C LEU A 76 -6.09 -8.49 -8.98
N TYR A 77 -6.32 -7.24 -9.39
CA TYR A 77 -7.23 -6.34 -8.69
C TYR A 77 -8.69 -6.82 -8.75
N ILE A 78 -9.16 -7.28 -9.91
CA ILE A 78 -10.51 -7.84 -10.09
C ILE A 78 -10.70 -9.05 -9.17
N ARG A 79 -9.71 -9.94 -9.07
CA ARG A 79 -9.79 -11.09 -8.17
C ARG A 79 -9.90 -10.64 -6.71
N ALA A 80 -9.12 -9.63 -6.31
CA ALA A 80 -9.23 -9.03 -4.97
C ALA A 80 -10.61 -8.40 -4.73
N MET A 81 -11.20 -7.72 -5.71
CA MET A 81 -12.57 -7.16 -5.62
C MET A 81 -13.63 -8.26 -5.49
N GLN A 82 -13.51 -9.36 -6.23
CA GLN A 82 -14.42 -10.50 -6.13
C GLN A 82 -14.39 -11.14 -4.74
N MET A 83 -13.19 -11.32 -4.17
CA MET A 83 -13.00 -11.97 -2.87
C MET A 83 -13.53 -11.13 -1.71
N THR A 84 -13.50 -9.80 -1.83
CA THR A 84 -13.91 -8.87 -0.78
C THR A 84 -15.33 -8.35 -0.95
N ASN A 85 -16.12 -8.93 -1.87
CA ASN A 85 -17.46 -8.45 -2.23
C ASN A 85 -17.47 -6.96 -2.64
N ASN A 86 -16.51 -6.56 -3.47
CA ASN A 86 -16.28 -5.19 -3.97
C ASN A 86 -15.93 -4.17 -2.88
N ASN A 87 -15.35 -4.59 -1.75
CA ASN A 87 -14.78 -3.65 -0.79
C ASN A 87 -13.43 -3.13 -1.31
N THR A 88 -13.46 -1.96 -1.95
CA THR A 88 -12.32 -1.32 -2.60
C THR A 88 -11.10 -1.17 -1.69
N ALA A 89 -11.28 -0.67 -0.46
CA ALA A 89 -10.16 -0.46 0.46
C ALA A 89 -9.45 -1.78 0.80
N ILE A 90 -10.22 -2.82 1.11
CA ILE A 90 -9.63 -4.14 1.42
C ILE A 90 -9.01 -4.78 0.18
N SER A 91 -9.61 -4.60 -1.01
CA SER A 91 -9.03 -5.10 -2.26
C SER A 91 -7.72 -4.41 -2.61
N LEU A 92 -7.59 -3.10 -2.38
CA LEU A 92 -6.35 -2.37 -2.56
C LEU A 92 -5.29 -2.86 -1.57
N LEU A 93 -5.64 -3.00 -0.29
CA LEU A 93 -4.73 -3.54 0.73
C LEU A 93 -4.24 -4.96 0.39
N LEU A 94 -5.15 -5.85 -0.01
CA LEU A 94 -4.81 -7.21 -0.46
C LEU A 94 -3.91 -7.18 -1.69
N SER A 95 -4.19 -6.29 -2.66
CA SER A 95 -3.39 -6.14 -3.87
C SER A 95 -1.96 -5.67 -3.54
N THR A 96 -1.82 -4.69 -2.64
CA THR A 96 -0.52 -4.24 -2.12
C THR A 96 0.26 -5.40 -1.50
N VAL A 97 -0.32 -6.11 -0.53
CA VAL A 97 0.37 -7.19 0.20
C VAL A 97 0.67 -8.39 -0.70
N ALA A 98 -0.20 -8.71 -1.66
CA ALA A 98 0.03 -9.80 -2.61
C ALA A 98 1.09 -9.45 -3.67
N SER A 99 1.36 -8.16 -3.88
CA SER A 99 2.35 -7.66 -4.84
C SER A 99 3.76 -7.46 -4.27
N LEU A 100 3.95 -7.55 -2.94
CA LEU A 100 5.27 -7.42 -2.31
C LEU A 100 6.28 -8.41 -2.93
N ASP A 101 7.37 -7.93 -3.50
CA ASP A 101 8.41 -8.74 -4.15
C ASP A 101 9.60 -9.04 -3.23
N HIS A 102 9.61 -8.47 -2.02
CA HIS A 102 10.59 -8.73 -0.97
C HIS A 102 10.04 -9.66 0.11
N ARG A 103 10.84 -10.66 0.51
CA ARG A 103 10.46 -11.62 1.56
C ARG A 103 10.78 -11.10 2.96
N ILE A 104 11.84 -10.33 3.06
CA ILE A 104 12.38 -9.76 4.29
C ILE A 104 12.59 -8.28 4.04
N VAL A 105 12.18 -7.44 4.99
CA VAL A 105 12.56 -6.02 5.01
C VAL A 105 13.53 -5.80 6.17
N GLY A 106 14.61 -5.08 5.89
CA GLY A 106 15.56 -4.64 6.91
C GLY A 106 15.25 -3.21 7.34
N ILE A 107 15.04 -2.99 8.64
CA ILE A 107 14.89 -1.69 9.27
C ILE A 107 16.21 -1.32 9.97
N LYS A 108 16.83 -0.22 9.55
CA LYS A 108 18.03 0.37 10.12
C LYS A 108 17.64 1.33 11.24
N ILE A 109 17.95 0.96 12.48
CA ILE A 109 17.85 1.83 13.66
C ILE A 109 19.28 2.29 14.01
N PRO A 110 19.51 3.49 14.60
CA PRO A 110 20.86 4.05 14.78
C PRO A 110 21.91 3.13 15.46
N MET A 111 21.51 2.06 16.16
CA MET A 111 22.41 1.13 16.84
C MET A 111 22.32 -0.33 16.40
N PHE A 112 21.34 -0.73 15.58
CA PHE A 112 21.17 -2.11 15.13
C PHE A 112 20.24 -2.20 13.90
N GLN A 113 20.35 -3.31 13.17
CA GLN A 113 19.49 -3.63 12.03
C GLN A 113 18.49 -4.71 12.45
N LEU A 114 17.20 -4.47 12.22
CA LEU A 114 16.14 -5.47 12.46
C LEU A 114 15.64 -5.99 11.12
N PHE A 115 15.45 -7.30 11.00
CA PHE A 115 14.91 -7.92 9.79
C PHE A 115 13.54 -8.51 10.10
N PHE A 116 12.52 -8.11 9.33
CA PHE A 116 11.14 -8.55 9.51
C PHE A 116 10.69 -9.38 8.30
N PRO A 117 10.13 -10.59 8.51
CA PRO A 117 9.54 -11.36 7.43
C PRO A 117 8.24 -10.68 6.96
N LEU A 118 8.17 -10.36 5.65
CA LEU A 118 6.99 -9.80 5.00
C LEU A 118 6.06 -10.88 4.40
N SER A 119 6.51 -12.13 4.37
CA SER A 119 5.70 -13.24 3.88
C SER A 119 5.85 -14.49 4.75
N ASN A 120 4.70 -15.15 4.97
CA ASN A 120 4.59 -16.48 5.57
C ASN A 120 4.68 -17.62 4.54
N GLU A 121 4.94 -17.30 3.27
CA GLU A 121 5.10 -18.28 2.19
C GLU A 121 6.40 -19.11 2.35
N SER A 122 6.35 -20.34 1.85
CA SER A 122 7.56 -21.12 1.58
C SER A 122 8.46 -20.37 0.57
N SER A 123 9.76 -20.62 0.59
CA SER A 123 10.69 -19.99 -0.38
C SER A 123 10.26 -20.27 -1.83
N GLU A 124 9.79 -21.49 -2.09
CA GLU A 124 9.34 -21.92 -3.41
C GLU A 124 8.08 -21.19 -3.84
N ASP A 125 7.06 -21.11 -2.97
CA ASP A 125 5.81 -20.42 -3.27
C ASP A 125 6.03 -18.92 -3.47
N PHE A 126 6.86 -18.31 -2.61
CA PHE A 126 7.23 -16.92 -2.73
C PHE A 126 7.88 -16.63 -4.08
N ASN A 127 8.87 -17.43 -4.47
CA ASN A 127 9.57 -17.26 -5.74
C ASN A 127 8.64 -17.47 -6.94
N LYS A 128 7.78 -18.49 -6.90
CA LYS A 128 6.75 -18.72 -7.93
C LYS A 128 5.80 -17.53 -8.07
N ARG A 129 5.37 -16.94 -6.96
CA ARG A 129 4.50 -15.76 -6.94
C ARG A 129 5.21 -14.58 -7.59
N VAL A 130 6.40 -14.23 -7.10
CA VAL A 130 7.17 -13.08 -7.58
C VAL A 130 7.50 -13.22 -9.07
N GLN A 131 7.91 -14.41 -9.53
CA GLN A 131 8.17 -14.66 -10.95
C GLN A 131 6.92 -14.50 -11.83
N ASN A 132 5.72 -14.72 -11.27
CA ASN A 132 4.45 -14.52 -11.96
C ASN A 132 3.90 -13.09 -11.87
N LEU A 133 4.46 -12.22 -11.02
CA LEU A 133 4.04 -10.83 -10.97
C LEU A 133 4.31 -10.11 -12.31
N PRO A 134 3.43 -9.19 -12.72
CA PRO A 134 3.69 -8.26 -13.82
C PRO A 134 5.00 -7.49 -13.59
N SER A 135 5.85 -7.40 -14.62
CA SER A 135 7.17 -6.73 -14.54
C SER A 135 7.40 -5.72 -15.67
N ARG A 136 6.47 -5.57 -16.61
CA ARG A 136 6.47 -4.67 -17.76
C ARG A 136 5.31 -3.68 -17.62
N LEU A 137 5.37 -2.85 -16.58
CA LEU A 137 4.30 -1.89 -16.29
C LEU A 137 4.36 -0.66 -17.19
N TYR A 138 5.55 -0.34 -17.71
CA TYR A 138 5.81 0.87 -18.49
C TYR A 138 6.51 0.53 -19.82
N SER A 139 6.45 1.46 -20.78
CA SER A 139 7.16 1.32 -22.05
C SER A 139 8.68 1.26 -21.88
N ASP A 140 9.18 1.86 -20.81
CA ASP A 140 10.58 1.93 -20.46
C ASP A 140 11.00 0.86 -19.42
N SER A 141 10.14 -0.09 -19.05
CA SER A 141 10.47 -1.16 -18.07
C SER A 141 11.82 -1.86 -18.35
N PRO A 142 12.71 -2.03 -17.35
CA PRO A 142 14.04 -2.62 -17.54
C PRO A 142 13.96 -4.00 -18.16
N SER A 143 14.77 -4.30 -19.18
CA SER A 143 14.76 -5.57 -19.91
C SER A 143 15.19 -6.79 -19.07
N ASP A 144 15.72 -6.58 -17.87
CA ASP A 144 16.15 -7.65 -16.98
C ASP A 144 14.99 -8.53 -16.47
N SER A 145 15.37 -9.55 -15.70
CA SER A 145 14.42 -10.51 -15.13
C SER A 145 13.58 -9.92 -14.00
N ARG A 146 13.98 -8.79 -13.39
CA ARG A 146 13.29 -8.16 -12.25
C ARG A 146 12.19 -7.23 -12.75
N GLY A 147 12.47 -6.38 -13.74
CA GLY A 147 11.55 -5.38 -14.28
C GLY A 147 10.98 -4.47 -13.19
N ASP A 148 9.71 -4.06 -13.34
CA ASP A 148 9.02 -3.13 -12.44
C ASP A 148 8.10 -3.84 -11.41
N ARG A 149 8.48 -5.00 -10.88
CA ARG A 149 7.59 -5.78 -9.97
C ARG A 149 7.30 -5.07 -8.66
N ASP A 150 8.33 -4.50 -8.06
CA ASP A 150 8.26 -3.69 -6.84
C ASP A 150 7.38 -2.45 -7.04
N LYS A 151 7.24 -1.92 -8.26
CA LYS A 151 6.37 -0.77 -8.51
C LYS A 151 4.88 -1.07 -8.26
N LEU A 152 4.48 -2.34 -8.25
CA LEU A 152 3.10 -2.74 -7.93
C LEU A 152 2.71 -2.42 -6.48
N GLN A 153 3.60 -2.63 -5.51
CA GLN A 153 3.32 -2.32 -4.10
C GLN A 153 3.19 -0.81 -3.89
N HIS A 154 4.01 -0.01 -4.59
CA HIS A 154 3.92 1.45 -4.59
C HIS A 154 2.59 1.92 -5.21
N PHE A 155 2.22 1.39 -6.37
CA PHE A 155 0.97 1.71 -7.05
C PHE A 155 -0.26 1.39 -6.20
N PHE A 156 -0.41 0.14 -5.73
CA PHE A 156 -1.59 -0.25 -4.93
C PHE A 156 -1.58 0.37 -3.53
N GLY A 157 -0.41 0.52 -2.90
CA GLY A 157 -0.26 1.18 -1.60
C GLY A 157 -0.68 2.64 -1.66
N SER A 158 -0.20 3.38 -2.65
CA SER A 158 -0.61 4.78 -2.87
C SER A 158 -2.09 4.91 -3.23
N ALA A 159 -2.64 3.98 -4.02
CA ALA A 159 -4.07 3.94 -4.31
C ALA A 159 -4.91 3.71 -3.05
N LEU A 160 -4.49 2.78 -2.17
CA LEU A 160 -5.14 2.52 -0.88
C LEU A 160 -5.19 3.78 -0.02
N LEU A 161 -4.04 4.41 0.20
CA LEU A 161 -3.96 5.60 1.05
C LEU A 161 -4.82 6.73 0.49
N THR A 162 -4.78 6.93 -0.82
CA THR A 162 -5.61 7.97 -1.47
C THR A 162 -7.09 7.68 -1.36
N TYR A 163 -7.49 6.43 -1.54
CA TYR A 163 -8.88 6.01 -1.41
C TYR A 163 -9.39 6.17 0.04
N VAL A 164 -8.59 5.75 1.04
CA VAL A 164 -8.97 5.82 2.47
C VAL A 164 -9.02 7.26 2.99
N PHE A 165 -8.12 8.14 2.54
CA PHE A 165 -8.08 9.54 2.97
C PHE A 165 -8.85 10.50 2.06
N GLU A 166 -9.44 10.00 0.98
CA GLU A 166 -10.23 10.75 -0.01
C GLU A 166 -9.52 12.01 -0.54
N SER A 167 -8.19 12.02 -0.58
CA SER A 167 -7.42 13.23 -0.84
C SER A 167 -6.02 12.95 -1.37
N ARG A 168 -5.66 13.62 -2.48
CA ARG A 168 -4.28 13.70 -2.96
C ARG A 168 -3.35 14.28 -1.92
N GLY A 169 -3.74 15.37 -1.26
CA GLY A 169 -2.86 16.09 -0.32
C GLY A 169 -2.53 15.29 0.93
N SER A 170 -3.48 14.49 1.42
CA SER A 170 -3.23 13.57 2.55
C SER A 170 -2.42 12.36 2.11
N ALA A 171 -2.72 11.79 0.94
CA ALA A 171 -1.96 10.67 0.38
C ALA A 171 -0.52 11.05 0.03
N LEU A 172 -0.27 12.24 -0.51
CA LEU A 172 1.07 12.76 -0.79
C LEU A 172 1.88 12.89 0.48
N ARG A 173 1.31 13.43 1.57
CA ARG A 173 2.01 13.55 2.86
C ARG A 173 2.33 12.20 3.49
N VAL A 174 1.42 11.24 3.41
CA VAL A 174 1.67 9.88 3.90
C VAL A 174 2.65 9.14 2.98
N GLY A 175 2.55 9.34 1.66
CA GLY A 175 3.47 8.79 0.66
C GLY A 175 4.89 9.32 0.82
N GLU A 176 5.07 10.64 0.96
CA GLU A 176 6.37 11.25 1.29
C GLU A 176 6.89 10.78 2.65
N PHE A 177 6.01 10.56 3.63
CA PHE A 177 6.41 10.01 4.93
C PHE A 177 6.89 8.56 4.79
N ILE A 178 6.20 7.74 3.98
CA ILE A 178 6.62 6.37 3.68
C ILE A 178 7.94 6.40 2.90
N GLU A 179 8.06 7.16 1.81
CA GLU A 179 9.30 7.28 1.02
C GLU A 179 10.49 7.75 1.88
N ARG A 180 10.30 8.78 2.73
CA ARG A 180 11.35 9.20 3.69
C ARG A 180 11.62 8.13 4.74
N GLY A 181 10.61 7.35 5.12
CA GLY A 181 10.75 6.20 6.00
C GLY A 181 11.55 5.06 5.35
N GLU A 182 11.33 4.81 4.07
CA GLU A 182 12.05 3.83 3.27
C GLU A 182 13.51 4.26 3.07
N ASP A 183 13.77 5.51 2.72
CA ASP A 183 15.13 6.06 2.56
C ASP A 183 15.90 6.13 3.89
N ALA A 184 15.24 6.55 4.98
CA ALA A 184 15.91 6.72 6.28
C ALA A 184 16.10 5.40 7.03
N PHE A 185 15.21 4.43 6.84
CA PHE A 185 15.16 3.22 7.66
C PHE A 185 15.21 1.92 6.87
N ILE A 186 15.00 1.84 5.55
CA ILE A 186 15.13 0.58 4.81
C ILE A 186 16.52 0.43 4.22
N ILE A 187 17.17 -0.71 4.48
CA ILE A 187 18.59 -0.97 4.12
C ILE A 187 18.85 -0.91 2.60
N ASP A 188 17.81 -1.10 1.78
CA ASP A 188 17.84 -1.02 0.31
C ASP A 188 16.98 0.13 -0.26
N GLY A 189 16.55 1.10 0.57
CA GLY A 189 15.76 2.24 0.10
C GLY A 189 16.62 3.20 -0.74
N ILE A 190 16.35 3.29 -2.04
CA ILE A 190 16.92 4.32 -2.92
C ILE A 190 15.76 5.07 -3.55
N LEU A 191 15.83 6.41 -3.54
CA LEU A 191 14.91 7.27 -4.29
C LEU A 191 14.99 6.96 -5.79
N ASP A 192 14.00 6.21 -6.29
CA ASP A 192 13.83 5.87 -7.70
C ASP A 192 12.66 6.68 -8.30
N ASP A 193 12.93 7.37 -9.41
CA ASP A 193 11.92 8.15 -10.15
C ASP A 193 10.73 7.29 -10.57
N ARG A 194 10.93 5.97 -10.77
CA ARG A 194 9.86 5.02 -11.09
C ARG A 194 8.95 4.72 -9.91
N ASP A 195 9.46 4.74 -8.68
CA ASP A 195 8.63 4.62 -7.48
C ASP A 195 7.72 5.83 -7.35
N ARG A 196 8.26 7.04 -7.54
CA ARG A 196 7.45 8.27 -7.56
C ARG A 196 6.36 8.22 -8.64
N ARG A 197 6.69 7.71 -9.84
CA ARG A 197 5.71 7.52 -10.93
C ARG A 197 4.61 6.54 -10.53
N ALA A 198 4.99 5.39 -9.96
CA ALA A 198 4.03 4.37 -9.52
C ALA A 198 3.13 4.91 -8.41
N ASN A 199 3.69 5.65 -7.45
CA ASN A 199 2.96 6.32 -6.38
C ASN A 199 1.94 7.32 -6.96
N PHE A 200 2.38 8.21 -7.84
CA PHE A 200 1.49 9.18 -8.49
C PHE A 200 0.35 8.50 -9.27
N GLN A 201 0.64 7.50 -10.09
CA GLN A 201 -0.40 6.77 -10.84
C GLN A 201 -1.33 5.99 -9.92
N GLY A 202 -0.83 5.48 -8.80
CA GLY A 202 -1.62 4.87 -7.74
C GLY A 202 -2.59 5.87 -7.12
N GLN A 203 -2.15 7.10 -6.84
CA GLN A 203 -3.01 8.17 -6.34
C GLN A 203 -4.13 8.52 -7.35
N GLU A 204 -3.79 8.67 -8.64
CA GLU A 204 -4.78 8.91 -9.70
C GLU A 204 -5.82 7.79 -9.75
N PHE A 205 -5.39 6.53 -9.67
CA PHE A 205 -6.27 5.38 -9.62
C PHE A 205 -7.17 5.39 -8.37
N GLY A 206 -6.60 5.65 -7.20
CA GLY A 206 -7.34 5.71 -5.93
C GLY A 206 -8.46 6.76 -5.94
N LEU A 207 -8.23 7.92 -6.55
CA LEU A 207 -9.28 8.95 -6.69
C LEU A 207 -10.34 8.54 -7.70
N ALA A 208 -9.94 7.98 -8.83
CA ALA A 208 -10.89 7.53 -9.84
C ALA A 208 -11.82 6.44 -9.29
N LEU A 209 -11.35 5.66 -8.31
CA LEU A 209 -12.17 4.68 -7.59
C LEU A 209 -13.21 5.29 -6.64
N LEU A 210 -13.00 6.51 -6.13
CA LEU A 210 -14.01 7.24 -5.35
C LEU A 210 -15.21 7.63 -6.22
N GLU A 211 -14.95 7.96 -7.49
CA GLU A 211 -16.00 8.29 -8.47
C GLU A 211 -16.65 7.03 -9.04
N ASN A 212 -15.83 6.00 -9.33
CA ASN A 212 -16.29 4.78 -9.97
C ASN A 212 -15.41 3.59 -9.54
N ASN A 213 -15.94 2.69 -8.73
CA ASN A 213 -15.20 1.51 -8.25
C ASN A 213 -14.93 0.44 -9.33
N ARG A 214 -15.32 0.67 -10.58
CA ARG A 214 -15.07 -0.23 -11.73
C ARG A 214 -13.88 0.19 -12.59
N ARG A 215 -13.17 1.26 -12.21
CA ARG A 215 -11.93 1.67 -12.90
C ARG A 215 -10.89 0.56 -12.78
N LEU A 216 -10.04 0.43 -13.80
CA LEU A 216 -9.06 -0.65 -13.89
C LEU A 216 -7.64 -0.10 -13.73
N PRO A 217 -6.75 -0.80 -12.99
CA PRO A 217 -5.37 -0.36 -12.78
C PRO A 217 -4.61 -0.05 -14.08
N SER A 218 -4.80 -0.87 -15.12
CA SER A 218 -4.08 -0.72 -16.39
C SER A 218 -4.35 0.60 -17.10
N GLU A 219 -5.50 1.24 -16.84
CA GLU A 219 -5.85 2.56 -17.39
C GLU A 219 -4.88 3.66 -16.94
N PHE A 220 -4.23 3.46 -15.78
CA PHE A 220 -3.32 4.43 -15.16
C PHE A 220 -1.86 4.10 -15.43
N LEU A 221 -1.51 2.81 -15.50
CA LEU A 221 -0.14 2.35 -15.73
C LEU A 221 0.30 2.53 -17.20
N ILE A 222 -0.57 2.23 -18.16
CA ILE A 222 -0.20 2.09 -19.59
C ILE A 222 -0.51 3.35 -20.44
N SER A 223 -1.28 4.32 -19.94
CA SER A 223 -1.90 5.36 -20.80
C SER A 223 -1.01 6.54 -21.24
N GLN A 224 0.31 6.50 -21.06
CA GLN A 224 1.18 7.61 -21.49
C GLN A 224 1.63 7.58 -22.96
N ILE A 225 1.19 6.60 -23.78
CA ILE A 225 1.51 6.57 -25.21
C ILE A 225 0.43 7.25 -26.07
N ALA A 226 -0.85 7.18 -25.68
CA ALA A 226 -1.95 7.70 -26.52
C ALA A 226 -2.15 9.22 -26.36
N SER A 227 -1.99 9.76 -25.14
CA SER A 227 -2.16 11.19 -24.86
C SER A 227 -1.11 12.04 -25.59
N LYS A 228 0.17 11.62 -25.56
CA LYS A 228 1.26 12.34 -26.21
C LYS A 228 1.18 12.29 -27.75
N LYS A 229 0.57 11.25 -28.31
CA LYS A 229 0.38 11.11 -29.76
C LYS A 229 -0.77 11.98 -30.28
N LEU A 230 -1.80 12.22 -29.46
CA LEU A 230 -2.90 13.12 -29.81
C LEU A 230 -2.51 14.61 -29.68
N SER A 231 -1.72 14.99 -28.68
CA SER A 231 -1.25 16.38 -28.54
C SER A 231 -0.25 16.78 -29.64
N VAL A 232 0.65 15.88 -30.05
CA VAL A 232 1.63 16.15 -31.12
C VAL A 232 0.96 16.23 -32.50
N VAL A 233 -0.14 15.49 -32.73
CA VAL A 233 -0.91 15.57 -33.99
C VAL A 233 -1.84 16.79 -34.02
N SER A 234 -2.32 17.24 -32.87
CA SER A 234 -3.17 18.43 -32.75
C SER A 234 -2.43 19.75 -33.01
N GLU A 235 -1.13 19.84 -32.68
CA GLU A 235 -0.36 21.08 -32.89
C GLU A 235 0.22 21.21 -34.30
N SER A 236 0.37 20.10 -35.05
CA SER A 236 0.89 20.13 -36.42
C SER A 236 -0.18 20.34 -37.51
N ALA A 237 -1.45 20.43 -37.14
CA ALA A 237 -2.58 20.52 -38.09
C ALA A 237 -3.11 21.94 -38.32
N CYS A 238 -2.64 22.95 -37.58
CA CYS A 238 -3.16 24.32 -37.65
C CYS A 238 -2.11 25.42 -37.94
N SER A 239 -0.91 25.07 -38.45
CA SER A 239 0.14 26.03 -38.80
C SER A 239 0.54 25.98 -40.28
N GLY A 240 -0.44 26.00 -41.18
CA GLY A 240 -0.19 26.20 -42.60
C GLY A 240 -1.47 26.50 -43.36
N VAL A 241 -1.43 27.60 -44.12
CA VAL A 241 -2.47 28.16 -45.02
C VAL A 241 -3.58 28.90 -44.22
N TRP A 242 -3.64 30.23 -44.14
CA TRP A 242 -3.38 31.31 -45.09
C TRP A 242 -2.74 32.53 -44.41
#